data_AF-A0A8I2D818-F1
#
_entry.id   AF-A0A8I2D818-F1
#
_cell.length_a   1.000
_cell.length_b   1.000
_cell.length_c   1.000
_cell.angle_alpha   90.00
_cell.angle_beta   90.00
_cell.angle_gamma   90.00
#
_symmetry.space_group_name_H-M   'P 1'
#
loop_
_entity.id
_entity.type
_entity.pdbx_description
1 polymer ?
#
loop_
_entity_poly.entity_id
_entity_poly.type
_entity_poly.pdbx_seq_one_letter_code
_entity_poly.pdbx_strand_id
1 'polypeptide(L)'
;MNSKLLFVLATSLVPLIGVQAQSIDQAKVIPSTYDRSSLTCLYMKFPGENHVTEIASKFQQVVFSDKYYNNNLANVIFEAPYSRTNTEIVPEVAIKDYLTNQKIAKSVISKWYNRKEDGTMTMDLIFERGMFNASDAEYIKAQTTKRGNALLQDYGNRLIQRSYILVFDFANVKNMSEAKVADQHGWEATVTAYLYKIDFNEEIQAALYDCWIYPEDSPEVKAEKLQKFEQLEIPIEFVTKTTHSLSASQANPDTQLGKLTKQKSDDELLMELVQSGYDETLYYLERKYEDFMVKATIYKVKPIQVKIGKKEGLKCDHRYFVYEYLYDEKTNTVKPVYRGVIRATSKIADNRQLATGEMPTSTFYQTAGRKLQTGYLVRQQNDIGIEILAGYEMGEIGGPYGRLDFRLGRFIGLKAFFIYLEGGGQQKEYEYHYPSYTKATTEDVTEDVTFIHYGVGLAQGLMLMRNMELRPYIGIGLESASSDEIDKADKGNLSTLFLKFGGNLAINLRHNIQLTGGINYYALIGNASNKDNSDLGIKWDEIFQDRKGLSGLVGLKIMF
;
A
#
# COMPACT_ATOMS: atom_id res chain seq x y z
N MET A 1 8.21 0.73 -34.47
CA MET A 1 8.52 0.90 -33.03
C MET A 1 7.73 -0.19 -32.31
N ASN A 2 8.40 -1.25 -31.84
CA ASN A 2 7.76 -2.54 -31.58
C ASN A 2 6.75 -2.48 -30.42
N SER A 3 5.51 -2.89 -30.71
CA SER A 3 4.32 -3.00 -29.86
C SER A 3 4.50 -3.78 -28.55
N LYS A 4 5.60 -4.53 -28.41
CA LYS A 4 5.96 -5.25 -27.18
C LYS A 4 6.44 -4.35 -26.04
N LEU A 5 6.97 -3.15 -26.34
CA LEU A 5 7.64 -2.30 -25.35
C LEU A 5 6.67 -1.68 -24.31
N LEU A 6 5.40 -1.46 -24.67
CA LEU A 6 4.41 -0.81 -23.80
C LEU A 6 3.71 -1.77 -22.84
N PHE A 7 3.57 -3.03 -23.22
CA PHE A 7 2.84 -4.04 -22.43
C PHE A 7 3.62 -4.50 -21.19
N VAL A 8 4.96 -4.43 -21.27
CA VAL A 8 5.91 -4.93 -20.27
C VAL A 8 5.96 -4.06 -19.00
N LEU A 9 5.56 -2.78 -19.08
CA LEU A 9 5.48 -1.84 -17.94
C LEU A 9 4.20 -2.01 -17.10
N ALA A 10 3.17 -2.61 -17.69
CA ALA A 10 1.85 -2.75 -17.07
C ALA A 10 1.65 -4.10 -16.38
N THR A 11 2.28 -5.16 -16.90
CA THR A 11 2.11 -6.53 -16.41
C THR A 11 2.92 -6.83 -15.15
N SER A 12 4.00 -6.09 -14.87
CA SER A 12 4.82 -6.28 -13.66
C SER A 12 4.20 -5.69 -12.37
N LEU A 13 3.02 -5.05 -12.48
CA LEU A 13 2.34 -4.35 -11.39
C LEU A 13 0.97 -4.94 -11.05
N VAL A 14 0.62 -6.13 -11.56
CA VAL A 14 -0.67 -6.77 -11.29
C VAL A 14 -0.48 -7.97 -10.34
N PRO A 15 -0.39 -7.77 -9.02
CA PRO A 15 -0.81 -8.81 -8.10
C PRO A 15 -2.30 -9.07 -8.33
N LEU A 16 -2.69 -10.34 -8.47
CA LEU A 16 -4.09 -10.77 -8.36
C LEU A 16 -4.57 -10.42 -6.93
N ILE A 17 -5.10 -9.22 -6.74
CA ILE A 17 -5.65 -8.78 -5.45
C ILE A 17 -7.15 -9.03 -5.47
N GLY A 18 -7.63 -9.82 -4.50
CA GLY A 18 -9.05 -9.91 -4.20
C GLY A 18 -9.61 -8.52 -3.88
N VAL A 19 -10.48 -8.02 -4.75
CA VAL A 19 -11.07 -6.69 -4.68
C VAL A 19 -12.16 -6.70 -3.59
N GLN A 20 -11.81 -6.25 -2.38
CA GLN A 20 -12.80 -5.95 -1.34
C GLN A 20 -12.81 -4.44 -1.08
N ALA A 21 -13.94 -3.79 -1.36
CA ALA A 21 -14.17 -2.40 -0.97
C ALA A 21 -14.19 -2.29 0.56
N GLN A 22 -13.42 -1.36 1.13
CA GLN A 22 -13.46 -1.11 2.57
C GLN A 22 -14.78 -0.42 2.96
N SER A 23 -15.54 -1.07 3.83
CA SER A 23 -16.71 -0.48 4.47
C SER A 23 -16.31 0.51 5.56
N ILE A 24 -17.20 1.46 5.86
CA ILE A 24 -17.10 2.25 7.09
C ILE A 24 -17.55 1.34 8.23
N ASP A 25 -16.64 0.97 9.13
CA ASP A 25 -17.01 0.22 10.33
C ASP A 25 -18.01 1.03 11.17
N GLN A 26 -19.12 0.41 11.54
CA GLN A 26 -20.05 0.98 12.52
C GLN A 26 -19.71 0.51 13.95
N ALA A 27 -19.84 1.45 14.88
CA ALA A 27 -20.11 1.23 16.31
C ALA A 27 -19.03 0.61 17.21
N LYS A 28 -17.73 0.62 16.85
CA LYS A 28 -16.65 0.48 17.85
C LYS A 28 -16.24 1.86 18.35
N VAL A 29 -16.15 2.06 19.66
CA VAL A 29 -15.52 3.27 20.22
C VAL A 29 -14.08 3.28 19.73
N ILE A 30 -13.73 4.23 18.86
CA ILE A 30 -12.36 4.41 18.41
C ILE A 30 -11.62 5.11 19.58
N PRO A 31 -10.50 4.57 20.08
CA PRO A 31 -9.69 5.25 21.09
C PRO A 31 -9.23 6.62 20.59
N SER A 32 -9.31 7.64 21.43
CA SER A 32 -8.83 8.98 21.09
C SER A 32 -7.31 9.12 21.17
N THR A 33 -6.64 8.22 21.88
CA THR A 33 -5.17 8.15 22.00
C THR A 33 -4.58 7.20 20.97
N TYR A 34 -3.40 7.56 20.46
CA TYR A 34 -2.57 6.67 19.65
C TYR A 34 -1.36 6.27 20.47
N ASP A 35 -1.24 4.97 20.71
CA ASP A 35 -0.09 4.39 21.40
C ASP A 35 0.72 3.57 20.41
N ARG A 36 1.99 3.89 20.32
CA ARG A 36 2.90 3.23 19.39
C ARG A 36 3.10 1.77 19.77
N SER A 37 2.96 0.90 18.77
CA SER A 37 3.29 -0.51 18.88
C SER A 37 4.80 -0.76 18.75
N SER A 38 5.25 -1.83 19.39
CA SER A 38 6.62 -2.32 19.29
C SER A 38 6.65 -3.61 18.47
N LEU A 39 7.59 -3.72 17.54
CA LEU A 39 7.72 -4.90 16.67
C LEU A 39 9.06 -5.59 16.88
N THR A 40 9.00 -6.92 16.94
CA THR A 40 10.15 -7.82 16.78
C THR A 40 9.97 -8.55 15.46
N CYS A 41 10.78 -8.20 14.48
CA CYS A 41 10.72 -8.79 13.14
C CYS A 41 11.70 -9.96 13.03
N LEU A 42 11.19 -11.12 12.64
CA LEU A 42 11.96 -12.34 12.45
C LEU A 42 11.78 -12.87 11.03
N TYR A 43 12.82 -13.38 10.41
CA TYR A 43 12.75 -14.12 9.16
C TYR A 43 12.84 -15.62 9.44
N MET A 44 11.81 -16.34 9.01
CA MET A 44 11.77 -17.80 9.05
C MET A 44 12.32 -18.33 7.72
N LYS A 45 13.54 -18.86 7.75
CA LYS A 45 14.18 -19.45 6.57
C LYS A 45 13.80 -20.93 6.44
N PHE A 46 13.47 -21.37 5.22
CA PHE A 46 13.23 -22.78 4.89
C PHE A 46 14.49 -23.35 4.22
N PRO A 47 15.30 -24.16 4.91
CA PRO A 47 16.54 -24.69 4.35
C PRO A 47 16.28 -25.49 3.06
N GLY A 48 17.10 -25.26 2.03
CA GLY A 48 17.01 -25.95 0.74
C GLY A 48 16.09 -25.31 -0.30
N GLU A 49 15.36 -24.24 0.03
CA GLU A 49 14.63 -23.45 -0.97
C GLU A 49 15.53 -22.47 -1.71
N ASN A 50 15.12 -22.09 -2.92
CA ASN A 50 15.86 -21.17 -3.79
C ASN A 50 16.08 -19.81 -3.12
N HIS A 51 17.29 -19.26 -3.29
CA HIS A 51 17.67 -17.89 -2.91
C HIS A 51 17.51 -17.55 -1.41
N VAL A 52 17.38 -18.55 -0.55
CA VAL A 52 17.17 -18.36 0.90
C VAL A 52 18.34 -17.66 1.59
N THR A 53 19.57 -17.97 1.17
CA THR A 53 20.79 -17.37 1.74
C THR A 53 20.88 -15.89 1.38
N GLU A 54 20.51 -15.57 0.14
CA GLU A 54 20.48 -14.23 -0.42
C GLU A 54 19.43 -13.38 0.32
N ILE A 55 18.20 -13.89 0.49
CA ILE A 55 17.17 -13.23 1.30
C ILE A 55 17.62 -13.03 2.76
N ALA A 56 18.20 -14.07 3.38
CA ALA A 56 18.71 -13.98 4.75
C ALA A 56 19.73 -12.85 4.92
N SER A 57 20.63 -12.70 3.95
CA SER A 57 21.66 -11.63 3.96
C SER A 57 21.06 -10.23 3.88
N LYS A 58 19.95 -10.05 3.13
CA LYS A 58 19.27 -8.77 2.96
C LYS A 58 18.33 -8.45 4.11
N PHE A 59 17.69 -9.46 4.70
CA PHE A 59 16.73 -9.24 5.79
C PHE A 59 17.35 -8.55 7.01
N GLN A 60 18.61 -8.85 7.32
CA GLN A 60 19.35 -8.18 8.40
C GLN A 60 19.59 -6.68 8.14
N GLN A 61 19.54 -6.26 6.87
CA GLN A 61 19.82 -4.90 6.42
C GLN A 61 18.54 -4.06 6.23
N VAL A 62 17.35 -4.65 6.48
CA VAL A 62 16.06 -3.95 6.34
C VAL A 62 16.04 -2.70 7.20
N VAL A 63 15.69 -1.58 6.59
CA VAL A 63 15.49 -0.31 7.27
C VAL A 63 14.17 -0.38 8.03
N PHE A 64 14.28 -0.36 9.36
CA PHE A 64 13.13 -0.44 10.24
C PHE A 64 12.34 0.87 10.25
N SER A 65 11.00 0.76 10.26
CA SER A 65 10.11 1.91 10.21
C SER A 65 10.12 2.72 11.52
N ASP A 66 10.34 4.04 11.42
CA ASP A 66 10.28 5.00 12.53
C ASP A 66 8.92 5.04 13.25
N LYS A 67 7.87 4.48 12.61
CA LYS A 67 6.52 4.40 13.16
C LYS A 67 6.44 3.48 14.38
N TYR A 68 7.26 2.44 14.44
CA TYR A 68 7.21 1.41 15.47
C TYR A 68 8.45 1.45 16.36
N TYR A 69 8.33 0.97 17.59
CA TYR A 69 9.52 0.73 18.39
C TYR A 69 10.20 -0.57 17.97
N ASN A 70 11.52 -0.51 17.78
CA ASN A 70 12.31 -1.66 17.38
C ASN A 70 12.65 -2.55 18.59
N ASN A 71 11.99 -3.70 18.64
CA ASN A 71 12.23 -4.76 19.61
C ASN A 71 12.93 -5.99 19.00
N ASN A 72 13.63 -5.83 17.86
CA ASN A 72 14.45 -6.90 17.30
C ASN A 72 15.48 -7.38 18.33
N LEU A 73 15.68 -8.69 18.35
CA LEU A 73 16.69 -9.38 19.13
C LEU A 73 18.00 -9.45 18.32
N ALA A 74 19.08 -9.92 18.95
CA ALA A 74 20.38 -10.04 18.27
C ALA A 74 20.33 -10.97 17.05
N ASN A 75 19.64 -12.11 17.19
CA ASN A 75 19.33 -12.97 16.06
C ASN A 75 17.90 -12.73 15.58
N VAL A 76 17.76 -12.35 14.31
CA VAL A 76 16.47 -12.10 13.65
C VAL A 76 16.12 -13.18 12.62
N ILE A 77 16.91 -14.26 12.53
CA ILE A 77 16.70 -15.34 11.56
C ILE A 77 16.64 -16.68 12.29
N PHE A 78 15.66 -17.50 11.96
CA PHE A 78 15.54 -18.86 12.48
C PHE A 78 15.09 -19.85 11.41
N GLU A 79 15.40 -21.13 11.63
CA GLU A 79 15.01 -22.23 10.74
C GLU A 79 13.55 -22.62 10.96
N ALA A 80 12.82 -22.77 9.85
CA ALA A 80 11.41 -23.14 9.88
C ALA A 80 11.22 -24.44 10.67
N PRO A 81 10.27 -24.48 11.63
CA PRO A 81 10.03 -25.67 12.45
C PRO A 81 9.21 -26.74 11.71
N TYR A 82 8.96 -26.56 10.41
CA TYR A 82 8.18 -27.45 9.57
C TYR A 82 8.62 -27.35 8.09
N SER A 83 8.23 -28.36 7.30
CA SER A 83 8.37 -28.33 5.84
C SER A 83 7.09 -27.79 5.19
N ARG A 84 7.24 -26.96 4.15
CA ARG A 84 6.08 -26.50 3.34
C ARG A 84 5.32 -27.62 2.64
N THR A 85 5.97 -28.76 2.40
CA THR A 85 5.32 -29.91 1.76
C THR A 85 4.37 -30.65 2.70
N ASN A 86 4.44 -30.39 4.00
CA ASN A 86 3.55 -31.00 4.97
C ASN A 86 2.24 -30.19 5.09
N THR A 87 1.17 -30.72 4.49
CA THR A 87 -0.15 -30.09 4.48
C THR A 87 -0.95 -30.28 5.77
N GLU A 88 -0.50 -31.13 6.69
CA GLU A 88 -1.17 -31.37 7.98
C GLU A 88 -0.79 -30.31 9.02
N ILE A 89 0.32 -29.61 8.80
CA ILE A 89 0.81 -28.57 9.71
C ILE A 89 0.05 -27.27 9.48
N VAL A 90 -0.45 -26.71 10.57
CA VAL A 90 -0.98 -25.35 10.59
C VAL A 90 0.16 -24.38 10.90
N PRO A 91 0.64 -23.57 9.92
CA PRO A 91 1.81 -22.71 10.09
C PRO A 91 1.75 -21.81 11.31
N GLU A 92 0.60 -21.17 11.54
CA GLU A 92 0.43 -20.23 12.66
C GLU A 92 0.60 -20.90 14.04
N VAL A 93 0.28 -22.19 14.17
CA VAL A 93 0.46 -22.96 15.40
C VAL A 93 1.90 -23.41 15.55
N ALA A 94 2.50 -24.01 14.52
CA ALA A 94 3.89 -24.48 14.56
C ALA A 94 4.88 -23.34 14.85
N ILE A 95 4.66 -22.16 14.26
CA ILE A 95 5.48 -20.97 14.54
C ILE A 95 5.25 -20.51 15.99
N LYS A 96 4.01 -20.46 16.48
CA LYS A 96 3.72 -20.07 17.87
C LYS A 96 4.43 -20.99 18.86
N ASP A 97 4.37 -22.31 18.65
CA ASP A 97 5.00 -23.30 19.52
C ASP A 97 6.52 -23.13 19.51
N TYR A 98 7.12 -22.90 18.34
CA TYR A 98 8.54 -22.55 18.24
C TYR A 98 8.89 -21.28 19.03
N LEU A 99 8.17 -20.18 18.83
CA LEU A 99 8.42 -18.91 19.52
C LEU A 99 8.28 -19.04 21.05
N THR A 100 7.34 -19.87 21.50
CA THR A 100 7.09 -20.16 22.92
C THR A 100 8.24 -20.98 23.50
N ASN A 101 8.64 -22.06 22.83
CA ASN A 101 9.75 -22.93 23.26
C ASN A 101 11.09 -22.18 23.30
N GLN A 102 11.32 -21.28 22.35
CA GLN A 102 12.51 -20.41 22.32
C GLN A 102 12.41 -19.21 23.28
N LYS A 103 11.32 -19.08 24.04
CA LYS A 103 11.09 -17.99 25.01
C LYS A 103 11.29 -16.60 24.40
N ILE A 104 10.86 -16.41 23.14
CA ILE A 104 11.04 -15.15 22.41
C ILE A 104 10.31 -14.00 23.10
N ALA A 105 9.08 -14.21 23.57
CA ALA A 105 8.34 -13.20 24.33
C ALA A 105 9.10 -12.75 25.58
N LYS A 106 9.65 -13.69 26.36
CA LYS A 106 10.49 -13.36 27.53
C LYS A 106 11.72 -12.53 27.16
N SER A 107 12.36 -12.83 26.04
CA SER A 107 13.50 -12.03 25.54
C SER A 107 13.08 -10.61 25.14
N VAL A 108 11.92 -10.45 24.51
CA VAL A 108 11.37 -9.13 24.16
C VAL A 108 10.99 -8.32 25.41
N ILE A 109 10.39 -8.95 26.41
CA ILE A 109 10.09 -8.30 27.70
C ILE A 109 11.38 -7.96 28.45
N SER A 110 12.39 -8.82 28.42
CA SER A 110 13.72 -8.52 28.99
C SER A 110 14.32 -7.25 28.40
N LYS A 111 14.17 -7.05 27.08
CA LYS A 111 14.60 -5.82 26.40
C LYS A 111 13.86 -4.59 26.92
N TRP A 112 12.54 -4.67 27.11
CA TRP A 112 11.74 -3.57 27.67
C TRP A 112 12.25 -3.09 29.03
N TYR A 113 12.61 -4.03 29.90
CA TYR A 113 13.12 -3.75 31.24
C TYR A 113 14.64 -3.64 31.31
N ASN A 114 15.31 -3.49 30.16
CA ASN A 114 16.77 -3.38 30.05
C ASN A 114 17.51 -4.42 30.92
N ARG A 115 17.00 -5.65 30.96
CA ARG A 115 17.52 -6.69 31.84
C ARG A 115 18.94 -7.08 31.43
N LYS A 116 19.87 -7.05 32.37
CA LYS A 116 21.27 -7.45 32.17
C LYS A 116 21.46 -8.94 32.41
N GLU A 117 22.65 -9.45 32.07
CA GLU A 117 23.05 -10.84 32.31
C GLU A 117 22.99 -11.22 33.80
N ASP A 118 23.33 -10.27 34.69
CA ASP A 118 23.27 -10.45 36.16
C ASP A 118 21.84 -10.45 36.74
N GLY A 119 20.82 -10.21 35.91
CA GLY A 119 19.42 -10.17 36.31
C GLY A 119 18.88 -8.82 36.76
N THR A 120 19.73 -7.80 36.88
CA THR A 120 19.28 -6.45 37.20
C THR A 120 18.46 -5.85 36.05
N MET A 121 17.44 -5.07 36.38
CA MET A 121 16.49 -4.45 35.46
C MET A 121 16.40 -2.94 35.71
N THR A 122 16.00 -2.18 34.69
CA THR A 122 15.76 -0.73 34.79
C THR A 122 14.52 -0.33 33.99
N MET A 123 13.90 0.79 34.37
CA MET A 123 12.73 1.33 33.67
C MET A 123 13.10 2.33 32.57
N ASP A 124 14.39 2.51 32.27
CA ASP A 124 14.89 3.60 31.43
C ASP A 124 14.25 3.58 30.03
N LEU A 125 14.22 2.41 29.38
CA LEU A 125 13.63 2.28 28.04
C LEU A 125 12.11 2.51 28.07
N ILE A 126 11.43 2.06 29.13
CA ILE A 126 9.98 2.27 29.32
C ILE A 126 9.71 3.77 29.46
N PHE A 127 10.46 4.46 30.30
CA PHE A 127 10.32 5.89 30.54
C PHE A 127 10.65 6.72 29.30
N GLU A 128 11.73 6.39 28.59
CA GLU A 128 12.10 7.05 27.33
C GLU A 128 10.98 6.91 26.30
N ARG A 129 10.45 5.70 26.11
CA ARG A 129 9.37 5.44 25.15
C ARG A 129 8.04 6.06 25.58
N GLY A 130 7.77 6.16 26.87
CA GLY A 130 6.62 6.89 27.40
C GLY A 130 6.67 8.38 27.03
N MET A 131 7.82 9.02 27.29
CA MET A 131 8.08 10.41 26.92
C MET A 131 8.02 10.63 25.40
N PHE A 132 8.63 9.72 24.63
CA PHE A 132 8.64 9.83 23.18
C PHE A 132 7.26 9.57 22.57
N ASN A 133 6.44 8.66 23.13
CA ASN A 133 5.10 8.38 22.61
C ASN A 133 4.13 9.54 22.83
N ALA A 134 4.33 10.33 23.90
CA ALA A 134 3.41 11.39 24.29
C ALA A 134 3.10 12.38 23.14
N SER A 135 1.83 12.75 23.04
CA SER A 135 1.35 13.84 22.20
C SER A 135 1.51 15.20 22.90
N ASP A 136 1.44 16.30 22.15
CA ASP A 136 1.46 17.64 22.74
C ASP A 136 0.32 17.89 23.72
N ALA A 137 -0.86 17.33 23.45
CA ALA A 137 -2.00 17.46 24.35
C ALA A 137 -1.72 16.78 25.69
N GLU A 138 -1.10 15.59 25.67
CA GLU A 138 -0.67 14.87 26.86
C GLU A 138 0.47 15.61 27.58
N TYR A 139 1.44 16.15 26.84
CA TYR A 139 2.52 16.94 27.41
C TYR A 139 2.00 18.17 28.15
N ILE A 140 1.17 19.00 27.50
CA ILE A 140 0.57 20.19 28.12
C ILE A 140 -0.23 19.79 29.36
N LYS A 141 -1.04 18.73 29.27
CA LYS A 141 -1.79 18.20 30.41
C LYS A 141 -0.85 17.80 31.55
N ALA A 142 0.22 17.07 31.26
CA ALA A 142 1.18 16.61 32.26
C ALA A 142 1.87 17.78 32.99
N GLN A 143 2.25 18.85 32.28
CA GLN A 143 2.86 20.04 32.88
C GLN A 143 1.94 20.76 33.87
N THR A 144 0.62 20.62 33.74
CA THR A 144 -0.34 21.17 34.72
C THR A 144 -0.49 20.32 35.99
N THR A 145 0.08 19.12 36.02
CA THR A 145 0.00 18.21 37.17
C THR A 145 1.25 18.30 38.05
N LYS A 146 1.13 17.95 39.34
CA LYS A 146 2.27 17.87 40.27
C LYS A 146 3.34 16.83 39.83
N ARG A 147 2.95 15.85 39.02
CA ARG A 147 3.86 14.78 38.55
C ARG A 147 4.71 15.20 37.36
N GLY A 148 4.30 16.22 36.59
CA GLY A 148 5.02 16.69 35.41
C GLY A 148 5.38 15.54 34.45
N ASN A 149 6.66 15.48 34.04
CA ASN A 149 7.18 14.46 33.13
C ASN A 149 7.05 13.03 33.66
N ALA A 150 7.00 12.80 34.97
CA ALA A 150 6.84 11.46 35.52
C ALA A 150 5.51 10.80 35.09
N LEU A 151 4.47 11.61 34.85
CA LEU A 151 3.21 11.10 34.30
C LEU A 151 3.37 10.54 32.88
N LEU A 152 4.21 11.17 32.05
CA LEU A 152 4.47 10.74 30.69
C LEU A 152 5.41 9.53 30.65
N GLN A 153 6.37 9.46 31.57
CA GLN A 153 7.22 8.28 31.75
C GLN A 153 6.41 7.02 32.07
N ASP A 154 5.42 7.14 32.96
CA ASP A 154 4.51 6.04 33.30
C ASP A 154 3.70 5.53 32.10
N TYR A 155 3.41 6.39 31.11
CA TYR A 155 2.76 5.96 29.87
C TYR A 155 3.59 4.96 29.08
N GLY A 156 4.88 4.76 29.41
CA GLY A 156 5.66 3.66 28.86
C GLY A 156 5.05 2.28 29.14
N ASN A 157 4.44 2.08 30.32
CA ASN A 157 3.91 0.78 30.73
C ASN A 157 2.79 0.28 29.81
N ARG A 158 1.90 1.19 29.35
CA ARG A 158 0.82 0.83 28.40
C ARG A 158 1.34 0.40 27.03
N LEU A 159 2.58 0.75 26.68
CA LEU A 159 3.20 0.40 25.40
C LEU A 159 3.73 -1.04 25.38
N ILE A 160 4.03 -1.62 26.54
CA ILE A 160 4.53 -3.00 26.65
C ILE A 160 3.47 -3.98 26.15
N GLN A 161 2.20 -3.75 26.49
CA GLN A 161 1.05 -4.53 26.01
C GLN A 161 0.83 -4.44 24.49
N ARG A 162 1.49 -3.50 23.80
CA ARG A 162 1.50 -3.35 22.35
C ARG A 162 2.78 -3.91 21.72
N SER A 163 3.30 -4.99 22.30
CA SER A 163 4.46 -5.71 21.76
C SER A 163 4.01 -6.84 20.86
N TYR A 164 4.51 -6.84 19.62
CA TYR A 164 4.18 -7.84 18.62
C TYR A 164 5.43 -8.49 18.04
N ILE A 165 5.30 -9.76 17.68
CA ILE A 165 6.30 -10.51 16.94
C ILE A 165 5.76 -10.71 15.53
N LEU A 166 6.54 -10.30 14.53
CA LEU A 166 6.19 -10.39 13.12
C LEU A 166 7.16 -11.34 12.44
N VAL A 167 6.68 -12.52 12.06
CA VAL A 167 7.47 -13.55 11.39
C VAL A 167 7.24 -13.47 9.90
N PHE A 168 8.29 -13.17 9.14
CA PHE A 168 8.32 -13.10 7.69
C PHE A 168 8.72 -14.44 7.09
N ASP A 169 8.01 -14.79 6.03
CA ASP A 169 8.20 -15.96 5.22
C ASP A 169 8.24 -15.54 3.75
N PHE A 170 9.42 -15.66 3.13
CA PHE A 170 9.64 -15.41 1.71
C PHE A 170 9.59 -16.75 0.96
N ALA A 171 8.58 -16.93 0.13
CA ALA A 171 8.34 -18.12 -0.68
C ALA A 171 8.40 -17.79 -2.18
N ASN A 172 8.60 -18.82 -3.02
CA ASN A 172 8.62 -18.69 -4.49
C ASN A 172 9.57 -17.59 -5.00
N VAL A 173 10.72 -17.43 -4.34
CA VAL A 173 11.71 -16.43 -4.73
C VAL A 173 12.34 -16.84 -6.06
N LYS A 174 12.29 -15.96 -7.06
CA LYS A 174 12.86 -16.18 -8.38
C LYS A 174 13.47 -14.89 -8.90
N ASN A 175 14.56 -14.98 -9.65
CA ASN A 175 14.96 -13.88 -10.52
C ASN A 175 14.09 -13.85 -11.79
N MET A 176 14.08 -12.73 -12.51
CA MET A 176 13.23 -12.56 -13.71
C MET A 176 13.53 -13.59 -14.82
N SER A 177 14.77 -14.06 -14.92
CA SER A 177 15.15 -15.12 -15.85
C SER A 177 14.50 -16.46 -15.48
N GLU A 178 14.51 -16.84 -14.20
CA GLU A 178 13.83 -18.03 -13.66
C GLU A 178 12.30 -17.91 -13.77
N ALA A 179 11.76 -16.70 -13.61
CA ALA A 179 10.35 -16.38 -13.81
C ALA A 179 9.94 -16.32 -15.29
N LYS A 180 10.90 -16.41 -16.22
CA LYS A 180 10.71 -16.33 -17.68
C LYS A 180 10.10 -14.99 -18.14
N VAL A 181 10.44 -13.91 -17.47
CA VAL A 181 10.06 -12.55 -17.86
C VAL A 181 11.13 -12.00 -18.81
N ALA A 182 10.77 -11.86 -20.08
CA ALA A 182 11.67 -11.32 -21.10
C ALA A 182 11.91 -9.82 -20.90
N ASP A 183 13.06 -9.34 -21.38
CA ASP A 183 13.46 -7.93 -21.41
C ASP A 183 13.50 -7.23 -20.03
N GLN A 184 13.53 -8.01 -18.94
CA GLN A 184 13.67 -7.53 -17.56
C GLN A 184 14.68 -8.34 -16.76
N HIS A 185 15.24 -7.70 -15.74
CA HIS A 185 16.04 -8.33 -14.69
C HIS A 185 15.54 -7.88 -13.31
N GLY A 186 15.97 -8.55 -12.24
CA GLY A 186 15.46 -8.36 -10.89
C GLY A 186 14.75 -9.60 -10.34
N TRP A 187 13.81 -9.41 -9.42
CA TRP A 187 13.30 -10.48 -8.57
C TRP A 187 11.80 -10.42 -8.32
N GLU A 188 11.19 -11.58 -8.13
CA GLU A 188 9.83 -11.75 -7.63
C GLU A 188 9.81 -12.70 -6.42
N ALA A 189 8.86 -12.49 -5.52
CA ALA A 189 8.61 -13.39 -4.39
C ALA A 189 7.16 -13.28 -3.91
N THR A 190 6.74 -14.27 -3.13
CA THR A 190 5.53 -14.20 -2.30
C THR A 190 5.96 -14.04 -0.85
N VAL A 191 5.47 -13.00 -0.18
CA VAL A 191 5.74 -12.79 1.25
C VAL A 191 4.49 -13.08 2.04
N THR A 192 4.62 -14.00 2.99
CA THR A 192 3.63 -14.22 4.04
C THR A 192 4.21 -13.71 5.36
N ALA A 193 3.41 -12.96 6.11
CA ALA A 193 3.81 -12.47 7.42
C ALA A 193 2.78 -12.87 8.47
N TYR A 194 3.25 -13.45 9.57
CA TYR A 194 2.45 -13.90 10.70
C TYR A 194 2.65 -12.94 11.86
N LEU A 195 1.57 -12.29 12.29
CA LEU A 195 1.57 -11.35 13.40
C LEU A 195 1.11 -12.07 14.67
N TYR A 196 1.94 -11.99 15.69
CA TYR A 196 1.64 -12.47 17.03
C TYR A 196 1.70 -11.32 18.03
N LYS A 197 0.85 -11.36 19.06
CA LYS A 197 0.86 -10.42 20.18
C LYS A 197 1.43 -11.10 21.42
N ILE A 198 2.33 -10.43 22.13
CA ILE A 198 2.76 -10.87 23.45
C ILE A 198 1.65 -10.53 24.44
N ASP A 199 1.15 -11.54 25.16
CA ASP A 199 0.18 -11.32 26.23
C ASP A 199 0.95 -10.95 27.51
N PHE A 200 1.01 -9.65 27.79
CA PHE A 200 1.68 -9.09 28.96
C PHE A 200 0.65 -8.39 29.85
N ASN A 201 -0.17 -9.20 30.53
CA ASN A 201 -1.22 -8.75 31.43
C ASN A 201 -0.66 -8.32 32.81
N GLU A 202 -1.53 -7.82 33.68
CA GLU A 202 -1.16 -7.33 35.02
C GLU A 202 -0.57 -8.44 35.91
N GLU A 203 -1.02 -9.68 35.76
CA GLU A 203 -0.51 -10.82 36.53
C GLU A 203 0.93 -11.16 36.16
N ILE A 204 1.23 -11.20 34.86
CA ILE A 204 2.60 -11.43 34.35
C ILE A 204 3.50 -10.25 34.73
N GLN A 205 2.96 -9.03 34.69
CA GLN A 205 3.71 -7.86 35.13
C GLN A 205 4.05 -7.94 36.62
N ALA A 206 3.09 -8.32 37.48
CA ALA A 206 3.35 -8.53 38.91
C ALA A 206 4.40 -9.63 39.14
N ALA A 207 4.27 -10.77 38.47
CA ALA A 207 5.23 -11.86 38.55
C ALA A 207 6.64 -11.45 38.09
N LEU A 208 6.73 -10.57 37.09
CA LEU A 208 8.01 -10.00 36.67
C LEU A 208 8.61 -9.08 37.75
N TYR A 209 7.79 -8.25 38.41
CA TYR A 209 8.27 -7.39 39.50
C TYR A 209 8.71 -8.19 40.74
N ASP A 210 8.12 -9.36 40.99
CA ASP A 210 8.59 -10.28 42.03
C ASP A 210 10.02 -10.81 41.76
N CYS A 211 10.45 -10.76 40.50
CA CYS A 211 11.81 -11.12 40.08
C CYS A 211 12.80 -9.95 40.16
N TRP A 212 12.39 -8.76 40.62
CA TRP A 212 13.23 -7.56 40.60
C TRP A 212 14.37 -7.61 41.61
N ILE A 213 15.61 -7.55 41.11
CA ILE A 213 16.82 -7.56 41.94
C ILE A 213 17.18 -6.14 42.39
N TYR A 214 17.29 -5.94 43.69
CA TYR A 214 17.75 -4.70 44.31
C TYR A 214 19.22 -4.79 44.73
N PRO A 215 19.96 -3.66 44.74
CA PRO A 215 21.35 -3.63 45.18
C PRO A 215 21.58 -4.27 46.56
N GLU A 216 20.66 -4.03 47.49
CA GLU A 216 20.65 -4.50 48.88
C GLU A 216 20.27 -5.98 49.06
N ASP A 217 19.79 -6.67 48.02
CA ASP A 217 19.42 -8.08 48.13
C ASP A 217 20.66 -8.97 48.44
N SER A 218 20.47 -9.97 49.32
CA SER A 218 21.49 -10.97 49.60
C SER A 218 21.75 -11.88 48.39
N PRO A 219 22.93 -12.56 48.31
CA PRO A 219 23.22 -13.48 47.22
C PRO A 219 22.16 -14.58 47.03
N GLU A 220 21.58 -15.08 48.13
CA GLU A 220 20.56 -16.12 48.11
C GLU A 220 19.25 -15.60 47.52
N VAL A 221 18.82 -14.39 47.91
CA VAL A 221 17.62 -13.74 47.37
C VAL A 221 17.79 -13.43 45.89
N LYS A 222 18.99 -12.98 45.48
CA LYS A 222 19.32 -12.77 44.06
C LYS A 222 19.20 -14.06 43.26
N ALA A 223 19.73 -15.18 43.77
CA ALA A 223 19.62 -16.48 43.13
C ALA A 223 18.16 -16.96 43.01
N GLU A 224 17.33 -16.77 44.04
CA GLU A 224 15.91 -17.10 44.02
C GLU A 224 15.15 -16.30 42.95
N LYS A 225 15.38 -14.99 42.89
CA LYS A 225 14.75 -14.10 41.89
C LYS A 225 15.16 -14.44 40.46
N LEU A 226 16.43 -14.81 40.25
CA LEU A 226 16.91 -15.33 38.97
C LEU A 226 16.17 -16.60 38.55
N GLN A 227 15.98 -17.55 39.49
CA GLN A 227 15.27 -18.79 39.22
C GLN A 227 13.78 -18.55 38.90
N LYS A 228 13.13 -17.66 39.65
CA LYS A 228 11.74 -17.24 39.38
C LYS A 228 11.59 -16.64 37.99
N PHE A 229 12.53 -15.78 37.58
CA PHE A 229 12.53 -15.23 36.22
C PHE A 229 12.72 -16.30 35.14
N GLU A 230 13.50 -17.37 35.42
CA GLU A 230 13.67 -18.45 34.45
C GLU A 230 12.40 -19.28 34.21
N GLN A 231 11.61 -19.43 35.27
CA GLN A 231 10.31 -20.12 35.28
C GLN A 231 9.17 -19.25 34.77
N LEU A 232 9.35 -17.93 34.66
CA LEU A 232 8.33 -17.03 34.16
C LEU A 232 8.00 -17.35 32.68
N GLU A 233 6.76 -17.72 32.45
CA GLU A 233 6.20 -17.93 31.11
C GLU A 233 5.42 -16.69 30.66
N ILE A 234 5.67 -16.26 29.43
CA ILE A 234 4.99 -15.11 28.84
C ILE A 234 4.28 -15.60 27.57
N PRO A 235 2.94 -15.72 27.59
CA PRO A 235 2.19 -16.26 26.47
C PRO A 235 2.22 -15.38 25.22
N ILE A 236 1.94 -16.01 24.09
CA ILE A 236 1.85 -15.37 22.78
C ILE A 236 0.54 -15.80 22.10
N GLU A 237 -0.15 -14.85 21.48
CA GLU A 237 -1.39 -15.08 20.73
C GLU A 237 -1.20 -14.77 19.24
N PHE A 238 -1.74 -15.61 18.37
CA PHE A 238 -1.81 -15.30 16.94
C PHE A 238 -2.87 -14.24 16.68
N VAL A 239 -2.51 -13.18 15.95
CA VAL A 239 -3.42 -12.06 15.64
C VAL A 239 -3.97 -12.21 14.23
N THR A 240 -3.08 -12.27 13.24
CA THR A 240 -3.46 -12.32 11.83
C THR A 240 -2.27 -12.70 10.95
N LYS A 241 -2.54 -13.02 9.68
CA LYS A 241 -1.52 -13.15 8.64
C LYS A 241 -1.86 -12.35 7.40
N THR A 242 -0.84 -11.92 6.69
CA THR A 242 -0.96 -11.24 5.40
C THR A 242 -0.07 -11.93 4.39
N THR A 243 -0.59 -12.15 3.18
CA THR A 243 0.18 -12.69 2.06
C THR A 243 0.04 -11.74 0.87
N HIS A 244 1.15 -11.43 0.21
CA HIS A 244 1.16 -10.63 -1.00
C HIS A 244 2.34 -11.00 -1.89
N SER A 245 2.14 -10.87 -3.20
CA SER A 245 3.18 -11.02 -4.20
C SER A 245 3.93 -9.70 -4.37
N LEU A 246 5.23 -9.79 -4.57
CA LEU A 246 6.15 -8.67 -4.72
C LEU A 246 6.98 -8.87 -5.97
N SER A 247 7.34 -7.76 -6.60
CA SER A 247 8.32 -7.70 -7.66
C SER A 247 9.19 -6.46 -7.49
N ALA A 248 10.49 -6.61 -7.70
CA ALA A 248 11.45 -5.54 -7.84
C ALA A 248 12.26 -5.82 -9.10
N SER A 249 11.82 -5.24 -10.22
CA SER A 249 12.41 -5.46 -11.54
C SER A 249 12.63 -4.16 -12.31
N GLN A 250 13.54 -4.22 -13.27
CA GLN A 250 13.80 -3.15 -14.24
C GLN A 250 13.91 -3.74 -15.65
N ALA A 251 13.59 -2.92 -16.65
CA ALA A 251 13.83 -3.27 -18.03
C ALA A 251 15.33 -3.31 -18.33
N ASN A 252 15.75 -4.29 -19.11
CA ASN A 252 17.16 -4.53 -19.40
C ASN A 252 17.82 -3.30 -20.06
N PRO A 253 19.13 -3.07 -19.84
CA PRO A 253 19.82 -1.87 -20.33
C PRO A 253 19.79 -1.67 -21.85
N ASP A 254 19.64 -2.75 -22.61
CA ASP A 254 19.60 -2.77 -24.08
C ASP A 254 18.23 -2.36 -24.65
N THR A 255 17.18 -2.47 -23.85
CA THR A 255 15.83 -2.02 -24.19
C THR A 255 15.75 -0.49 -24.27
N GLN A 256 14.76 0.03 -25.00
CA GLN A 256 14.55 1.49 -25.06
C GLN A 256 14.23 2.09 -23.70
N LEU A 257 13.48 1.37 -22.85
CA LEU A 257 13.14 1.83 -21.51
C LEU A 257 14.34 1.79 -20.57
N GLY A 258 15.14 0.71 -20.64
CA GLY A 258 16.34 0.58 -19.81
C GLY A 258 17.37 1.68 -20.07
N LYS A 259 17.43 2.21 -21.30
CA LYS A 259 18.28 3.37 -21.65
C LYS A 259 17.82 4.68 -21.03
N LEU A 260 16.56 4.79 -20.61
CA LEU A 260 15.98 6.00 -20.00
C LEU A 260 16.04 5.97 -18.47
N THR A 261 16.37 4.82 -17.87
CA THR A 261 16.38 4.64 -16.42
C THR A 261 17.77 4.34 -15.90
N LYS A 262 18.09 4.85 -14.70
CA LYS A 262 19.30 4.42 -13.98
C LYS A 262 19.14 2.94 -13.63
N GLN A 263 20.06 2.13 -14.16
CA GLN A 263 20.11 0.69 -13.93
C GLN A 263 20.63 0.40 -12.52
N LYS A 264 19.96 -0.51 -11.83
CA LYS A 264 20.38 -1.10 -10.55
C LYS A 264 20.97 -2.47 -10.82
N SER A 265 21.82 -2.96 -9.93
CA SER A 265 22.27 -4.35 -9.93
C SER A 265 21.16 -5.28 -9.42
N ASP A 266 21.25 -6.57 -9.74
CA ASP A 266 20.33 -7.58 -9.18
C ASP A 266 20.40 -7.63 -7.65
N ASP A 267 21.56 -7.33 -7.05
CA ASP A 267 21.73 -7.28 -5.60
C ASP A 267 20.97 -6.09 -4.96
N GLU A 268 21.00 -4.92 -5.62
CA GLU A 268 20.19 -3.76 -5.22
C GLU A 268 18.69 -4.05 -5.39
N LEU A 269 18.28 -4.70 -6.48
CA LEU A 269 16.89 -5.08 -6.69
C LEU A 269 16.42 -6.14 -5.69
N LEU A 270 17.28 -7.08 -5.28
CA LEU A 270 16.98 -8.03 -4.22
C LEU A 270 16.78 -7.32 -2.87
N MET A 271 17.65 -6.35 -2.56
CA MET A 271 17.49 -5.52 -1.35
C MET A 271 16.16 -4.75 -1.38
N GLU A 272 15.78 -4.20 -2.54
CA GLU A 272 14.48 -3.53 -2.73
C GLU A 272 13.30 -4.48 -2.59
N LEU A 273 13.41 -5.71 -3.09
CA LEU A 273 12.38 -6.74 -2.90
C LEU A 273 12.16 -7.03 -1.41
N VAL A 274 13.24 -7.26 -0.66
CA VAL A 274 13.18 -7.59 0.77
C VAL A 274 12.68 -6.40 1.59
N GLN A 275 13.13 -5.19 1.29
CA GLN A 275 12.59 -3.97 1.91
C GLN A 275 11.11 -3.78 1.58
N SER A 276 10.69 -4.02 0.34
CA SER A 276 9.29 -3.95 -0.08
C SER A 276 8.44 -4.99 0.65
N GLY A 277 8.99 -6.18 0.93
CA GLY A 277 8.30 -7.19 1.75
C GLY A 277 8.04 -6.74 3.17
N TYR A 278 8.99 -6.02 3.77
CA TYR A 278 8.79 -5.37 5.07
C TYR A 278 7.76 -4.24 4.98
N ASP A 279 7.94 -3.29 4.07
CA ASP A 279 7.11 -2.08 3.92
C ASP A 279 5.65 -2.42 3.58
N GLU A 280 5.41 -3.30 2.60
CA GLU A 280 4.05 -3.67 2.20
C GLU A 280 3.37 -4.51 3.29
N THR A 281 4.08 -5.44 3.94
CA THR A 281 3.52 -6.17 5.11
C THR A 281 2.97 -5.20 6.14
N LEU A 282 3.76 -4.21 6.57
CA LEU A 282 3.30 -3.22 7.53
C LEU A 282 2.11 -2.43 6.99
N TYR A 283 2.16 -2.00 5.73
CA TYR A 283 1.06 -1.27 5.09
C TYR A 283 -0.27 -2.07 5.09
N TYR A 284 -0.23 -3.38 4.85
CA TYR A 284 -1.40 -4.25 4.94
C TYR A 284 -1.89 -4.44 6.38
N LEU A 285 -0.98 -4.57 7.35
CA LEU A 285 -1.34 -4.67 8.77
C LEU A 285 -2.00 -3.37 9.28
N GLU A 286 -1.48 -2.21 8.89
CA GLU A 286 -2.07 -0.89 9.17
C GLU A 286 -3.49 -0.73 8.63
N ARG A 287 -3.88 -1.56 7.67
CA ARG A 287 -5.21 -1.55 7.07
C ARG A 287 -6.21 -2.44 7.79
N LYS A 288 -5.73 -3.50 8.43
CA LYS A 288 -6.55 -4.55 9.04
C LYS A 288 -6.59 -4.48 10.55
N TYR A 289 -5.55 -3.92 11.18
CA TYR A 289 -5.38 -3.99 12.63
C TYR A 289 -5.30 -2.61 13.28
N GLU A 290 -6.27 -2.32 14.14
CA GLU A 290 -6.53 -0.99 14.72
C GLU A 290 -5.36 -0.42 15.53
N ASP A 291 -4.56 -1.27 16.18
CA ASP A 291 -3.39 -0.80 16.95
C ASP A 291 -2.28 -0.23 16.05
N PHE A 292 -2.31 -0.54 14.76
CA PHE A 292 -1.33 -0.05 13.79
C PHE A 292 -1.87 1.19 13.05
N MET A 293 -3.12 1.57 13.27
CA MET A 293 -3.75 2.76 12.67
C MET A 293 -3.45 4.00 13.51
N VAL A 294 -2.79 4.98 12.90
CA VAL A 294 -2.49 6.27 13.54
C VAL A 294 -3.78 7.06 13.79
N LYS A 295 -3.90 7.64 14.98
CA LYS A 295 -5.04 8.47 15.39
C LYS A 295 -4.55 9.80 15.91
N ALA A 296 -5.20 10.89 15.51
CA ALA A 296 -4.94 12.23 16.02
C ALA A 296 -6.17 13.11 15.82
N THR A 297 -6.11 14.37 16.24
CA THR A 297 -7.18 15.35 16.00
C THR A 297 -6.76 16.41 14.99
N ILE A 298 -7.73 16.94 14.24
CA ILE A 298 -7.50 18.06 13.35
C ILE A 298 -7.12 19.29 14.17
N TYR A 299 -5.92 19.83 13.92
CA TYR A 299 -5.43 21.04 14.56
C TYR A 299 -6.01 22.30 13.90
N LYS A 300 -6.02 22.33 12.56
CA LYS A 300 -6.53 23.46 11.75
C LYS A 300 -7.19 22.94 10.48
N VAL A 301 -8.13 23.69 9.89
CA VAL A 301 -8.89 23.28 8.68
C VAL A 301 -8.64 24.14 7.42
N LYS A 302 -7.82 25.20 7.52
CA LYS A 302 -7.46 26.09 6.39
C LYS A 302 -5.97 26.48 6.42
N PRO A 303 -5.07 25.70 5.80
CA PRO A 303 -5.29 24.35 5.24
C PRO A 303 -5.54 23.31 6.35
N ILE A 304 -5.96 22.10 5.99
CA ILE A 304 -6.13 21.01 6.96
C ILE A 304 -4.75 20.61 7.48
N GLN A 305 -4.57 20.67 8.80
CA GLN A 305 -3.32 20.37 9.49
C GLN A 305 -3.58 19.42 10.64
N VAL A 306 -2.71 18.42 10.77
CA VAL A 306 -2.74 17.42 11.84
C VAL A 306 -1.32 17.24 12.38
N LYS A 307 -1.18 17.09 13.70
CA LYS A 307 0.10 16.80 14.39
C LYS A 307 0.50 15.31 14.19
N ILE A 308 0.65 14.92 12.94
CA ILE A 308 1.16 13.61 12.47
C ILE A 308 2.27 13.93 11.46
N GLY A 309 3.35 13.17 11.46
CA GLY A 309 4.48 13.34 10.53
C GLY A 309 5.29 12.06 10.35
N LYS A 310 6.59 12.21 10.11
CA LYS A 310 7.51 11.08 9.92
C LYS A 310 7.56 10.12 11.12
N LYS A 311 7.34 10.62 12.34
CA LYS A 311 7.25 9.81 13.57
C LYS A 311 6.13 8.77 13.49
N GLU A 312 5.06 9.06 12.78
CA GLU A 312 3.93 8.14 12.59
C GLU A 312 4.00 7.40 11.24
N GLY A 313 5.13 7.50 10.51
CA GLY A 313 5.30 6.87 9.20
C GLY A 313 4.46 7.49 8.09
N LEU A 314 4.06 8.77 8.22
CA LEU A 314 3.23 9.43 7.22
C LEU A 314 3.95 9.49 5.86
N LYS A 315 3.31 8.97 4.81
CA LYS A 315 3.72 9.18 3.40
C LYS A 315 2.63 9.96 2.65
N CYS A 316 2.97 10.53 1.50
CA CYS A 316 2.02 11.27 0.68
C CYS A 316 0.86 10.35 0.25
N ASP A 317 -0.34 10.91 0.13
CA ASP A 317 -1.58 10.22 -0.22
C ASP A 317 -2.08 9.14 0.76
N HIS A 318 -1.39 8.91 1.90
CA HIS A 318 -1.95 8.11 3.00
C HIS A 318 -3.34 8.63 3.37
N ARG A 319 -4.31 7.71 3.43
CA ARG A 319 -5.73 8.01 3.63
C ARG A 319 -6.11 7.95 5.09
N TYR A 320 -6.93 8.91 5.51
CA TYR A 320 -7.52 8.98 6.85
C TYR A 320 -9.02 9.23 6.76
N PHE A 321 -9.77 8.54 7.61
CA PHE A 321 -11.18 8.85 7.86
C PHE A 321 -11.29 9.84 9.01
N VAL A 322 -12.25 10.76 8.88
CA VAL A 322 -12.48 11.82 9.86
C VAL A 322 -13.82 11.60 10.55
N TYR A 323 -13.82 11.67 11.88
CA TYR A 323 -14.97 11.43 12.74
C TYR A 323 -15.21 12.61 13.68
N GLU A 324 -16.48 12.94 13.89
CA GLU A 324 -16.95 13.80 14.97
C GLU A 324 -17.52 12.93 16.08
N TYR A 325 -17.10 13.18 17.32
CA TYR A 325 -17.62 12.47 18.49
C TYR A 325 -18.82 13.24 19.02
N LEU A 326 -20.00 12.63 18.95
CA LEU A 326 -21.23 13.19 19.51
C LEU A 326 -21.57 12.47 20.81
N TYR A 327 -21.81 13.25 21.86
CA TYR A 327 -22.32 12.74 23.12
C TYR A 327 -23.82 12.47 23.00
N ASP A 328 -24.23 11.26 23.35
CA ASP A 328 -25.62 10.83 23.37
C ASP A 328 -26.11 10.84 24.82
N GLU A 329 -26.85 11.88 25.19
CA GLU A 329 -27.38 12.10 26.55
C GLU A 329 -28.26 10.94 27.04
N LYS A 330 -28.95 10.22 26.13
CA LYS A 330 -29.86 9.13 26.49
C LYS A 330 -29.11 7.87 26.89
N THR A 331 -27.98 7.62 26.25
CA THR A 331 -27.16 6.42 26.51
C THR A 331 -25.95 6.71 27.39
N ASN A 332 -25.68 7.99 27.67
CA ASN A 332 -24.46 8.46 28.33
C ASN A 332 -23.18 7.92 27.66
N THR A 333 -23.21 7.79 26.33
CA THR A 333 -22.07 7.30 25.53
C THR A 333 -21.65 8.30 24.47
N VAL A 334 -20.39 8.22 24.04
CA VAL A 334 -19.88 9.03 22.92
C VAL A 334 -19.81 8.16 21.67
N LYS A 335 -20.44 8.60 20.59
CA LYS A 335 -20.50 7.86 19.32
C LYS A 335 -19.68 8.57 18.23
N PRO A 336 -18.78 7.85 17.53
CA PRO A 336 -18.06 8.42 16.40
C PRO A 336 -18.98 8.50 15.18
N VAL A 337 -19.11 9.68 14.60
CA VAL A 337 -19.89 9.94 13.39
C VAL A 337 -18.95 10.33 12.26
N TYR A 338 -18.99 9.56 11.18
CA TYR A 338 -18.19 9.83 9.98
C TYR A 338 -18.49 11.22 9.40
N ARG A 339 -17.44 11.96 9.05
CA ARG A 339 -17.49 13.33 8.51
C ARG A 339 -16.79 13.49 7.17
N GLY A 340 -15.78 12.68 6.85
CA GLY A 340 -15.15 12.73 5.54
C GLY A 340 -13.87 11.92 5.41
N VAL A 341 -13.21 12.07 4.27
CA VAL A 341 -11.89 11.49 3.98
C VAL A 341 -10.91 12.60 3.67
N ILE A 342 -9.72 12.49 4.27
CA ILE A 342 -8.58 13.33 3.96
C ILE A 342 -7.40 12.46 3.54
N ARG A 343 -6.50 13.04 2.75
CA ARG A 343 -5.23 12.42 2.36
C ARG A 343 -4.07 13.36 2.65
N ALA A 344 -2.94 12.77 3.04
CA ALA A 344 -1.72 13.53 3.28
C ALA A 344 -1.18 14.15 1.99
N THR A 345 -0.70 15.38 2.07
CA THR A 345 0.05 16.00 0.97
C THR A 345 1.54 15.62 1.03
N SER A 346 2.35 16.12 0.11
CA SER A 346 3.81 16.01 0.16
C SER A 346 4.47 16.86 1.25
N LYS A 347 3.74 17.81 1.88
CA LYS A 347 4.24 18.61 2.99
C LYS A 347 4.08 17.86 4.30
N ILE A 348 5.07 17.02 4.59
CA ILE A 348 5.12 16.14 5.76
C ILE A 348 6.15 16.68 6.75
N ALA A 349 5.72 16.92 7.99
CA ALA A 349 6.57 17.40 9.06
C ALA A 349 7.52 16.30 9.56
N ASP A 350 8.76 16.70 9.86
CA ASP A 350 9.67 15.87 10.65
C ASP A 350 9.42 16.14 12.13
N ASN A 351 8.70 15.23 12.79
CA ASN A 351 8.27 15.33 14.18
C ASN A 351 8.90 14.24 15.06
N ARG A 352 10.07 13.72 14.67
CA ARG A 352 10.81 12.67 15.38
C ARG A 352 11.57 13.24 16.58
N GLN A 353 10.81 13.80 17.52
CA GLN A 353 11.30 14.42 18.75
C GLN A 353 10.28 14.27 19.88
N LEU A 354 10.71 14.57 21.10
CA LEU A 354 9.82 14.61 22.26
C LEU A 354 8.78 15.73 22.10
N ALA A 355 7.59 15.52 22.66
CA ALA A 355 6.55 16.54 22.67
C ALA A 355 6.97 17.76 23.50
N THR A 356 6.74 18.95 22.95
CA THR A 356 7.06 20.24 23.59
C THR A 356 5.83 21.13 23.75
N GLY A 357 4.67 20.70 23.25
CA GLY A 357 3.46 21.53 23.11
C GLY A 357 3.33 22.17 21.72
N GLU A 358 4.45 22.32 20.99
CA GLU A 358 4.53 23.00 19.69
C GLU A 358 5.09 22.09 18.58
N MET A 359 4.67 20.83 18.55
CA MET A 359 5.07 19.91 17.49
C MET A 359 4.56 20.37 16.12
N PRO A 360 5.39 20.22 15.07
CA PRO A 360 5.03 20.64 13.72
C PRO A 360 3.88 19.80 13.17
N THR A 361 3.17 20.34 12.18
CA THR A 361 2.00 19.71 11.57
C THR A 361 2.23 19.37 10.10
N SER A 362 1.67 18.25 9.65
CA SER A 362 1.59 17.93 8.22
C SER A 362 0.30 18.45 7.62
N THR A 363 0.32 18.77 6.32
CA THR A 363 -0.89 19.25 5.62
C THR A 363 -1.62 18.14 4.90
N PHE A 364 -2.95 18.25 4.89
CA PHE A 364 -3.87 17.30 4.28
C PHE A 364 -4.82 18.02 3.31
N TYR A 365 -5.38 17.27 2.39
CA TYR A 365 -6.44 17.72 1.49
C TYR A 365 -7.64 16.78 1.60
N GLN A 366 -8.84 17.35 1.47
CA GLN A 366 -10.09 16.60 1.60
C GLN A 366 -10.50 16.01 0.26
N THR A 367 -10.80 14.71 0.24
CA THR A 367 -11.23 13.99 -0.97
C THR A 367 -12.70 13.61 -0.95
N ALA A 368 -13.33 13.55 0.24
CA ALA A 368 -14.75 13.26 0.39
C ALA A 368 -15.35 13.84 1.67
N GLY A 369 -16.67 14.00 1.69
CA GLY A 369 -17.48 14.22 2.89
C GLY A 369 -17.95 15.66 3.12
N ARG A 370 -18.26 15.96 4.38
CA ARG A 370 -18.78 17.25 4.85
C ARG A 370 -17.66 18.21 5.22
N LYS A 371 -17.99 19.47 5.50
CA LYS A 371 -17.03 20.44 6.03
C LYS A 371 -16.46 19.92 7.35
N LEU A 372 -15.13 19.91 7.46
CA LEU A 372 -14.42 19.46 8.65
C LEU A 372 -14.20 20.62 9.63
N GLN A 373 -14.01 20.29 10.91
CA GLN A 373 -13.75 21.25 11.98
C GLN A 373 -12.52 20.84 12.79
N THR A 374 -11.90 21.81 13.47
CA THR A 374 -10.84 21.57 14.46
C THR A 374 -11.38 20.66 15.58
N GLY A 375 -10.56 19.74 16.06
CA GLY A 375 -10.91 18.79 17.11
C GLY A 375 -11.51 17.46 16.61
N TYR A 376 -11.93 17.37 15.35
CA TYR A 376 -12.39 16.09 14.78
C TYR A 376 -11.26 15.06 14.80
N LEU A 377 -11.59 13.81 15.12
CA LEU A 377 -10.63 12.70 15.13
C LEU A 377 -10.34 12.27 13.70
N VAL A 378 -9.07 12.11 13.37
CA VAL A 378 -8.60 11.43 12.15
C VAL A 378 -8.08 10.06 12.53
N ARG A 379 -8.46 9.03 11.78
CA ARG A 379 -7.98 7.65 11.91
C ARG A 379 -7.41 7.19 10.59
N GLN A 380 -6.19 6.65 10.60
CA GLN A 380 -5.55 6.09 9.42
C GLN A 380 -6.41 4.97 8.86
N GLN A 381 -6.65 4.99 7.55
CA GLN A 381 -7.46 4.01 6.83
C GLN A 381 -6.86 3.83 5.43
N ASN A 382 -5.75 3.12 5.35
CA ASN A 382 -5.02 2.90 4.09
C ASN A 382 -5.93 2.26 3.01
N ASP A 383 -5.73 2.60 1.74
CA ASP A 383 -6.32 1.88 0.59
C ASP A 383 -5.28 1.03 -0.13
N ILE A 384 -5.70 0.17 -1.06
CA ILE A 384 -4.73 -0.43 -2.00
C ILE A 384 -4.26 0.58 -3.06
N GLY A 385 -5.01 1.68 -3.24
CA GLY A 385 -4.64 2.76 -4.16
C GLY A 385 -5.01 2.44 -5.61
N ILE A 386 -5.96 1.51 -5.81
CA ILE A 386 -6.47 1.11 -7.11
C ILE A 386 -7.85 1.74 -7.32
N GLU A 387 -8.09 2.30 -8.49
CA GLU A 387 -9.40 2.82 -8.89
C GLU A 387 -9.84 2.17 -10.20
N ILE A 388 -11.08 1.71 -10.26
CA ILE A 388 -11.68 1.08 -11.45
C ILE A 388 -12.76 2.01 -11.97
N LEU A 389 -12.62 2.49 -13.20
CA LEU A 389 -13.63 3.24 -13.93
C LEU A 389 -14.23 2.33 -15.01
N ALA A 390 -15.53 2.11 -14.94
CA ALA A 390 -16.30 1.44 -15.99
C ALA A 390 -17.35 2.41 -16.54
N GLY A 391 -17.46 2.51 -17.86
CA GLY A 391 -18.32 3.50 -18.49
C GLY A 391 -18.52 3.25 -19.97
N TYR A 392 -18.99 4.29 -20.64
CA TYR A 392 -19.24 4.31 -22.08
C TYR A 392 -18.66 5.59 -22.67
N GLU A 393 -17.89 5.45 -23.74
CA GLU A 393 -17.38 6.56 -24.52
C GLU A 393 -18.28 6.81 -25.74
N MET A 394 -18.63 8.07 -25.99
CA MET A 394 -19.51 8.54 -27.05
C MET A 394 -18.69 9.36 -28.04
N GLY A 395 -18.62 8.91 -29.28
CA GLY A 395 -17.86 9.58 -30.34
C GLY A 395 -17.44 8.58 -31.41
N GLU A 396 -16.52 9.04 -32.26
CA GLU A 396 -15.99 8.25 -33.37
C GLU A 396 -15.11 7.08 -32.91
N ILE A 397 -14.37 7.29 -31.82
CA ILE A 397 -13.78 6.24 -31.00
C ILE A 397 -14.58 6.20 -29.69
N GLY A 398 -15.35 5.13 -29.48
CA GLY A 398 -16.30 5.04 -28.36
C GLY A 398 -16.57 3.61 -27.89
N GLY A 399 -17.79 3.40 -27.37
CA GLY A 399 -18.30 2.12 -26.88
C GLY A 399 -18.00 1.84 -25.40
N PRO A 400 -18.21 0.60 -24.92
CA PRO A 400 -17.85 0.22 -23.56
C PRO A 400 -16.38 0.50 -23.25
N TYR A 401 -16.14 1.09 -22.09
CA TYR A 401 -14.83 1.57 -21.67
C TYR A 401 -14.51 1.16 -20.23
N GLY A 402 -13.29 0.72 -20.00
CA GLY A 402 -12.74 0.36 -18.71
C GLY A 402 -11.38 1.00 -18.48
N ARG A 403 -11.10 1.42 -17.25
CA ARG A 403 -9.81 1.96 -16.83
C ARG A 403 -9.46 1.55 -15.41
N LEU A 404 -8.21 1.16 -15.21
CA LEU A 404 -7.58 0.85 -13.93
C LEU A 404 -6.53 1.93 -13.62
N ASP A 405 -6.74 2.74 -12.59
CA ASP A 405 -5.78 3.74 -12.11
C ASP A 405 -5.03 3.20 -10.88
N PHE A 406 -3.70 3.33 -10.87
CA PHE A 406 -2.83 3.03 -9.73
C PHE A 406 -2.24 4.31 -9.17
N ARG A 407 -2.55 4.61 -7.91
CA ARG A 407 -2.10 5.82 -7.21
C ARG A 407 -0.65 5.68 -6.76
N LEU A 408 0.19 6.62 -7.18
CA LEU A 408 1.64 6.58 -6.94
C LEU A 408 2.11 7.45 -5.77
N GLY A 409 1.23 8.25 -5.16
CA GLY A 409 1.63 9.24 -4.15
C GLY A 409 2.45 8.68 -2.99
N ARG A 410 2.16 7.47 -2.51
CA ARG A 410 2.93 6.85 -1.42
C ARG A 410 4.39 6.54 -1.80
N PHE A 411 4.64 6.26 -3.07
CA PHE A 411 5.92 5.78 -3.57
C PHE A 411 6.81 6.92 -4.08
N ILE A 412 6.22 7.89 -4.78
CA ILE A 412 6.98 8.97 -5.44
C ILE A 412 6.75 10.36 -4.82
N GLY A 413 5.89 10.46 -3.81
CA GLY A 413 5.63 11.74 -3.11
C GLY A 413 4.80 12.75 -3.92
N LEU A 414 4.23 12.35 -5.05
CA LEU A 414 3.36 13.20 -5.87
C LEU A 414 1.88 13.00 -5.51
N LYS A 415 1.27 14.06 -4.99
CA LYS A 415 -0.13 14.06 -4.55
C LYS A 415 -1.07 13.72 -5.70
N ALA A 416 -1.95 12.74 -5.50
CA ALA A 416 -2.98 12.32 -6.47
C ALA A 416 -2.44 12.10 -7.90
N PHE A 417 -1.25 11.53 -8.01
CA PHE A 417 -0.67 11.14 -9.29
C PHE A 417 -0.92 9.66 -9.55
N PHE A 418 -1.23 9.32 -10.80
CA PHE A 418 -1.63 7.97 -11.19
C PHE A 418 -0.93 7.53 -12.47
N ILE A 419 -0.60 6.25 -12.55
CA ILE A 419 -0.46 5.53 -13.81
C ILE A 419 -1.77 4.79 -14.07
N TYR A 420 -2.19 4.67 -15.33
CA TYR A 420 -3.43 3.98 -15.67
C TYR A 420 -3.27 3.03 -16.84
N LEU A 421 -4.11 2.00 -16.82
CA LEU A 421 -4.39 1.09 -17.92
C LEU A 421 -5.82 1.31 -18.36
N GLU A 422 -6.07 1.32 -19.66
CA GLU A 422 -7.41 1.44 -20.20
C GLU A 422 -7.66 0.47 -21.35
N GLY A 423 -8.93 0.17 -21.57
CA GLY A 423 -9.38 -0.61 -22.71
C GLY A 423 -10.84 -0.33 -23.02
N GLY A 424 -11.19 -0.45 -24.28
CA GLY A 424 -12.55 -0.29 -24.74
C GLY A 424 -12.74 -0.90 -26.11
N GLY A 425 -13.96 -0.84 -26.61
CA GLY A 425 -14.27 -1.35 -27.94
C GLY A 425 -15.59 -0.85 -28.45
N GLN A 426 -15.74 -0.88 -29.77
CA GLN A 426 -16.90 -0.36 -30.48
C GLN A 426 -17.14 -1.23 -31.71
N GLN A 427 -18.39 -1.57 -31.97
CA GLN A 427 -18.79 -2.04 -33.29
C GLN A 427 -19.41 -0.85 -34.02
N LYS A 428 -18.96 -0.59 -35.24
CA LYS A 428 -19.47 0.51 -36.06
C LYS A 428 -19.39 0.12 -37.54
N GLU A 429 -20.44 0.47 -38.27
CA GLU A 429 -20.51 0.31 -39.72
C GLU A 429 -19.58 1.31 -40.42
N TYR A 430 -18.79 0.83 -41.38
CA TYR A 430 -17.94 1.66 -42.24
C TYR A 430 -18.15 1.30 -43.70
N GLU A 431 -18.08 2.32 -44.56
CA GLU A 431 -17.86 2.14 -45.99
C GLU A 431 -16.38 1.84 -46.21
N TYR A 432 -16.06 0.59 -46.55
CA TYR A 432 -14.69 0.13 -46.63
C TYR A 432 -14.07 0.42 -48.01
N HIS A 433 -12.98 1.20 -48.04
CA HIS A 433 -12.22 1.53 -49.25
C HIS A 433 -10.73 1.20 -49.06
N TYR A 434 -10.36 -0.10 -49.05
CA TYR A 434 -8.96 -0.53 -48.91
C TYR A 434 -8.67 -1.89 -49.59
N PRO A 435 -7.52 -2.08 -50.26
CA PRO A 435 -7.43 -2.37 -51.69
C PRO A 435 -8.03 -3.71 -52.11
N SER A 436 -8.92 -3.60 -53.09
CA SER A 436 -9.58 -4.67 -53.81
C SER A 436 -8.63 -5.78 -54.31
N TYR A 437 -8.85 -7.01 -53.87
CA TYR A 437 -8.54 -8.20 -54.67
C TYR A 437 -9.81 -8.72 -55.33
N THR A 438 -10.26 -8.03 -56.37
CA THR A 438 -10.70 -8.55 -57.67
C THR A 438 -11.47 -7.46 -58.40
N LYS A 439 -11.13 -7.31 -59.69
CA LYS A 439 -11.81 -6.42 -60.62
C LYS A 439 -13.32 -6.67 -60.59
N ALA A 440 -14.07 -5.58 -60.55
CA ALA A 440 -15.48 -5.44 -60.95
C ALA A 440 -16.56 -5.80 -59.91
N THR A 441 -16.72 -4.94 -58.92
CA THR A 441 -18.04 -4.35 -58.56
C THR A 441 -17.81 -2.98 -57.92
N THR A 442 -18.38 -1.94 -58.54
CA THR A 442 -18.54 -0.60 -57.97
C THR A 442 -19.81 -0.60 -57.12
N GLU A 443 -19.79 -1.31 -55.99
CA GLU A 443 -20.84 -1.25 -54.97
C GLU A 443 -20.18 -0.94 -53.63
N ASP A 444 -20.68 0.09 -52.95
CA ASP A 444 -20.26 0.45 -51.60
C ASP A 444 -20.61 -0.72 -50.67
N VAL A 445 -19.60 -1.46 -50.22
CA VAL A 445 -19.80 -2.52 -49.23
C VAL A 445 -19.71 -1.86 -47.85
N THR A 446 -20.85 -1.73 -47.20
CA THR A 446 -20.93 -1.39 -45.78
C THR A 446 -20.65 -2.65 -44.97
N GLU A 447 -19.69 -2.58 -44.05
CA GLU A 447 -19.34 -3.70 -43.17
C GLU A 447 -19.32 -3.26 -41.70
N ASP A 448 -19.76 -4.17 -40.83
CA ASP A 448 -19.62 -4.05 -39.39
C ASP A 448 -18.17 -4.29 -38.97
N VAL A 449 -17.46 -3.22 -38.63
CA VAL A 449 -16.08 -3.32 -38.14
C VAL A 449 -16.07 -3.30 -36.62
N THR A 450 -15.41 -4.30 -36.03
CA THR A 450 -15.16 -4.36 -34.60
C THR A 450 -13.84 -3.69 -34.28
N PHE A 451 -13.88 -2.70 -33.39
CA PHE A 451 -12.72 -2.00 -32.89
C PHE A 451 -12.46 -2.35 -31.44
N ILE A 452 -11.19 -2.59 -31.12
CA ILE A 452 -10.70 -2.75 -29.76
C ILE A 452 -9.52 -1.82 -29.58
N HIS A 453 -9.55 -1.02 -28.52
CA HIS A 453 -8.42 -0.17 -28.15
C HIS A 453 -7.97 -0.45 -26.73
N TYR A 454 -6.68 -0.35 -26.49
CA TYR A 454 -6.08 -0.41 -25.16
C TYR A 454 -4.92 0.55 -25.05
N GLY A 455 -4.70 1.09 -23.86
CA GLY A 455 -3.73 2.14 -23.66
C GLY A 455 -3.17 2.19 -22.24
N VAL A 456 -2.07 2.90 -22.11
CA VAL A 456 -1.43 3.21 -20.83
C VAL A 456 -1.20 4.71 -20.75
N GLY A 457 -1.23 5.28 -19.55
CA GLY A 457 -0.95 6.70 -19.41
C GLY A 457 -0.78 7.19 -17.99
N LEU A 458 -0.69 8.50 -17.85
CA LEU A 458 -0.50 9.21 -16.60
C LEU A 458 -1.68 10.15 -16.34
N ALA A 459 -2.08 10.26 -15.09
CA ALA A 459 -3.16 11.12 -14.63
C ALA A 459 -2.75 11.94 -13.41
N GLN A 460 -3.28 13.16 -13.32
CA GLN A 460 -3.11 14.03 -12.16
C GLN A 460 -4.47 14.45 -11.62
N GLY A 461 -4.81 14.01 -10.42
CA GLY A 461 -6.03 14.41 -9.71
C GLY A 461 -5.89 15.80 -9.08
N LEU A 462 -6.90 16.64 -9.30
CA LEU A 462 -7.02 18.00 -8.78
C LEU A 462 -8.36 18.13 -8.04
N MET A 463 -8.31 18.22 -6.72
CA MET A 463 -9.51 18.41 -5.89
C MET A 463 -9.98 19.86 -6.00
N LEU A 464 -11.00 20.10 -6.84
CA LEU A 464 -11.64 21.40 -7.01
C LEU A 464 -12.49 21.74 -5.79
N MET A 465 -13.20 20.74 -5.26
CA MET A 465 -13.98 20.83 -4.03
C MET A 465 -13.89 19.50 -3.27
N ARG A 466 -14.35 19.49 -2.02
CA ARG A 466 -14.33 18.31 -1.11
C ARG A 466 -15.06 17.06 -1.61
N ASN A 467 -15.80 17.13 -2.72
CA ASN A 467 -16.48 16.00 -3.36
C ASN A 467 -16.39 16.05 -4.90
N MET A 468 -15.45 16.82 -5.44
CA MET A 468 -15.33 17.04 -6.88
C MET A 468 -13.85 17.08 -7.28
N GLU A 469 -13.46 16.17 -8.15
CA GLU A 469 -12.10 16.01 -8.66
C GLU A 469 -12.08 16.24 -10.17
N LEU A 470 -11.18 17.10 -10.63
CA LEU A 470 -10.80 17.18 -12.04
C LEU A 470 -9.52 16.35 -12.24
N ARG A 471 -9.51 15.47 -13.23
CA ARG A 471 -8.39 14.59 -13.54
C ARG A 471 -8.00 14.74 -15.01
N PRO A 472 -7.10 15.67 -15.35
CA PRO A 472 -6.39 15.64 -16.62
C PRO A 472 -5.52 14.37 -16.74
N TYR A 473 -5.40 13.85 -17.96
CA TYR A 473 -4.53 12.73 -18.29
C TYR A 473 -3.99 12.80 -19.71
N ILE A 474 -2.90 12.08 -19.90
CA ILE A 474 -2.27 11.82 -21.19
C ILE A 474 -1.93 10.34 -21.25
N GLY A 475 -2.09 9.72 -22.41
CA GLY A 475 -1.75 8.33 -22.64
C GLY A 475 -1.37 8.05 -24.08
N ILE A 476 -0.91 6.84 -24.28
CA ILE A 476 -0.60 6.26 -25.58
C ILE A 476 -1.24 4.87 -25.62
N GLY A 477 -1.78 4.50 -26.77
CA GLY A 477 -2.44 3.22 -26.95
C GLY A 477 -2.38 2.70 -28.37
N LEU A 478 -2.96 1.53 -28.55
CA LEU A 478 -3.14 0.88 -29.83
C LEU A 478 -4.64 0.67 -30.05
N GLU A 479 -5.10 1.01 -31.24
CA GLU A 479 -6.41 0.65 -31.74
C GLU A 479 -6.25 -0.45 -32.79
N SER A 480 -7.13 -1.44 -32.74
CA SER A 480 -7.21 -2.55 -33.68
C SER A 480 -8.61 -2.60 -34.29
N ALA A 481 -8.69 -2.86 -35.58
CA ALA A 481 -9.91 -3.08 -36.33
C ALA A 481 -9.92 -4.48 -36.93
N SER A 482 -11.06 -5.16 -36.84
CA SER A 482 -11.27 -6.49 -37.40
C SER A 482 -12.67 -6.61 -37.99
N SER A 483 -12.76 -7.25 -39.14
CA SER A 483 -13.99 -7.61 -39.85
C SER A 483 -13.70 -8.80 -40.78
N ASP A 484 -14.74 -9.39 -41.39
CA ASP A 484 -14.58 -10.55 -42.26
C ASP A 484 -13.81 -10.18 -43.54
N GLU A 485 -14.02 -8.99 -44.09
CA GLU A 485 -13.29 -8.51 -45.26
C GLU A 485 -11.84 -8.12 -44.92
N ILE A 486 -11.59 -7.52 -43.75
CA ILE A 486 -10.22 -7.23 -43.29
C ILE A 486 -9.44 -8.55 -43.11
N ASP A 487 -10.06 -9.58 -42.55
CA ASP A 487 -9.41 -10.88 -42.37
C ASP A 487 -9.09 -11.55 -43.73
N LYS A 488 -9.96 -11.42 -44.73
CA LYS A 488 -9.67 -11.92 -46.08
C LYS A 488 -8.54 -11.15 -46.77
N ALA A 489 -8.49 -9.83 -46.62
CA ALA A 489 -7.55 -8.96 -47.30
C ALA A 489 -6.13 -9.01 -46.68
N ASP A 490 -6.04 -8.89 -45.35
CA ASP A 490 -4.78 -8.76 -44.62
C ASP A 490 -4.44 -9.98 -43.77
N LYS A 491 -5.25 -11.05 -43.85
CA LYS A 491 -5.10 -12.29 -43.08
C LYS A 491 -5.06 -12.05 -41.57
N GLY A 492 -5.76 -11.03 -41.06
CA GLY A 492 -5.79 -10.70 -39.63
C GLY A 492 -6.49 -9.37 -39.34
N ASN A 493 -5.85 -8.50 -38.55
CA ASN A 493 -6.38 -7.20 -38.14
C ASN A 493 -5.55 -6.03 -38.67
N LEU A 494 -6.20 -4.87 -38.77
CA LEU A 494 -5.53 -3.58 -38.95
C LEU A 494 -5.30 -2.95 -37.59
N SER A 495 -4.19 -2.23 -37.41
CA SER A 495 -3.90 -1.51 -36.18
C SER A 495 -3.24 -0.15 -36.40
N THR A 496 -3.39 0.74 -35.42
CA THR A 496 -2.72 2.04 -35.38
C THR A 496 -2.38 2.44 -33.94
N LEU A 497 -1.37 3.29 -33.77
CA LEU A 497 -1.05 3.91 -32.49
C LEU A 497 -1.84 5.21 -32.33
N PHE A 498 -2.19 5.57 -31.10
CA PHE A 498 -2.79 6.86 -30.79
C PHE A 498 -2.15 7.51 -29.56
N LEU A 499 -2.11 8.84 -29.54
CA LEU A 499 -2.00 9.62 -28.32
C LEU A 499 -3.40 10.00 -27.85
N LYS A 500 -3.65 9.80 -26.55
CA LYS A 500 -4.90 10.21 -25.90
C LYS A 500 -4.63 11.35 -24.94
N PHE A 501 -5.43 12.39 -25.04
CA PHE A 501 -5.44 13.50 -24.07
C PHE A 501 -6.86 13.66 -23.55
N GLY A 502 -7.04 13.96 -22.28
CA GLY A 502 -8.38 14.15 -21.78
C GLY A 502 -8.46 14.68 -20.36
N GLY A 503 -9.69 14.87 -19.92
CA GLY A 503 -10.00 15.36 -18.58
C GLY A 503 -11.31 14.77 -18.08
N ASN A 504 -11.25 14.18 -16.90
CA ASN A 504 -12.42 13.63 -16.20
C ASN A 504 -12.83 14.56 -15.06
N LEU A 505 -14.11 14.94 -14.99
CA LEU A 505 -14.72 15.53 -13.81
C LEU A 505 -15.48 14.43 -13.06
N ALA A 506 -15.07 14.16 -11.83
CA ALA A 506 -15.67 13.14 -10.98
C ALA A 506 -16.35 13.76 -9.76
N ILE A 507 -17.57 13.30 -9.46
CA ILE A 507 -18.39 13.73 -8.32
C ILE A 507 -18.62 12.53 -7.41
N ASN A 508 -18.36 12.68 -6.12
CA ASN A 508 -18.56 11.61 -5.14
C ASN A 508 -20.05 11.30 -4.92
N LEU A 509 -20.46 10.05 -5.13
CA LEU A 509 -21.72 9.50 -4.63
C LEU A 509 -21.52 8.95 -3.21
N ARG A 510 -20.36 8.33 -2.98
CA ARG A 510 -19.84 7.92 -1.68
C ARG A 510 -18.35 8.24 -1.63
N HIS A 511 -17.70 8.01 -0.50
CA HIS A 511 -16.25 8.25 -0.39
C HIS A 511 -15.40 7.37 -1.30
N ASN A 512 -15.92 6.21 -1.71
CA ASN A 512 -15.26 5.22 -2.56
C ASN A 512 -15.96 5.02 -3.92
N ILE A 513 -17.04 5.77 -4.22
CA ILE A 513 -17.81 5.65 -5.48
C ILE A 513 -18.03 7.04 -6.05
N GLN A 514 -17.64 7.24 -7.30
CA GLN A 514 -17.79 8.50 -8.03
C GLN A 514 -18.56 8.30 -9.33
N LEU A 515 -19.44 9.24 -9.66
CA LEU A 515 -19.93 9.45 -11.02
C LEU A 515 -18.91 10.29 -11.77
N THR A 516 -18.48 9.84 -12.94
CA THR A 516 -17.43 10.48 -13.74
C THR A 516 -17.99 10.86 -15.11
N GLY A 517 -17.81 12.11 -15.50
CA GLY A 517 -17.98 12.59 -16.87
C GLY A 517 -16.65 13.09 -17.41
N GLY A 518 -16.36 12.92 -18.69
CA GLY A 518 -15.07 13.30 -19.25
C GLY A 518 -15.12 13.64 -20.73
N ILE A 519 -14.03 14.22 -21.21
CA ILE A 519 -13.77 14.46 -22.63
C ILE A 519 -12.39 13.91 -22.94
N ASN A 520 -12.31 13.16 -24.04
CA ASN A 520 -11.09 12.61 -24.61
C ASN A 520 -10.83 13.24 -25.98
N TYR A 521 -9.57 13.25 -26.39
CA TYR A 521 -9.12 13.50 -27.75
C TYR A 521 -8.13 12.42 -28.15
N TYR A 522 -8.44 11.71 -29.24
CA TYR A 522 -7.61 10.68 -29.84
C TYR A 522 -6.87 11.23 -31.06
N ALA A 523 -5.55 11.33 -30.96
CA ALA A 523 -4.66 11.72 -32.05
C ALA A 523 -3.95 10.49 -32.59
N LEU A 524 -4.36 10.00 -33.76
CA LEU A 524 -3.74 8.84 -34.40
C LEU A 524 -2.33 9.17 -34.90
N ILE A 525 -1.42 8.22 -34.77
CA ILE A 525 0.00 8.37 -35.07
C ILE A 525 0.39 7.38 -36.16
N GLY A 526 0.84 7.91 -37.29
CA GLY A 526 1.37 7.12 -38.39
C GLY A 526 0.27 6.45 -39.23
N ASN A 527 0.71 5.51 -40.06
CA ASN A 527 -0.14 4.77 -40.98
C ASN A 527 -0.75 3.54 -40.29
N ALA A 528 -1.82 3.02 -40.88
CA ALA A 528 -2.34 1.72 -40.52
C ALA A 528 -1.28 0.63 -40.75
N SER A 529 -1.26 -0.35 -39.87
CA SER A 529 -0.39 -1.52 -39.98
C SER A 529 -1.22 -2.79 -40.00
N ASN A 530 -0.80 -3.79 -40.79
CA ASN A 530 -1.44 -5.10 -40.78
C ASN A 530 -0.98 -5.96 -39.59
N LYS A 531 -1.51 -7.19 -39.49
CA LYS A 531 -1.16 -8.16 -38.44
C LYS A 531 0.34 -8.50 -38.32
N ASP A 532 1.11 -8.32 -39.39
CA ASP A 532 2.56 -8.55 -39.40
C ASP A 532 3.34 -7.30 -38.96
N ASN A 533 2.64 -6.27 -38.46
CA ASN A 533 3.15 -4.93 -38.16
C ASN A 533 3.81 -4.24 -39.36
N SER A 534 3.40 -4.59 -40.58
CA SER A 534 3.87 -3.92 -41.79
C SER A 534 3.08 -2.63 -42.00
N ASP A 535 3.80 -1.52 -42.15
CA ASP A 535 3.25 -0.21 -42.48
C ASP A 535 2.60 -0.27 -43.86
N LEU A 536 1.31 0.06 -43.94
CA LEU A 536 0.52 -0.01 -45.15
C LEU A 536 0.61 1.26 -46.02
N GLY A 537 1.33 2.29 -45.57
CA GLY A 537 1.50 3.56 -46.29
C GLY A 537 0.26 4.46 -46.29
N ILE A 538 -0.84 4.03 -45.65
CA ILE A 538 -2.15 4.70 -45.70
C ILE A 538 -2.59 5.03 -44.27
N LYS A 539 -3.12 6.25 -44.08
CA LYS A 539 -3.51 6.70 -42.75
C LYS A 539 -4.77 6.01 -42.27
N TRP A 540 -4.88 5.84 -40.96
CA TRP A 540 -6.03 5.17 -40.36
C TRP A 540 -7.36 5.87 -40.65
N ASP A 541 -7.38 7.20 -40.65
CA ASP A 541 -8.57 8.02 -40.92
C ASP A 541 -8.91 8.11 -42.42
N GLU A 542 -8.06 7.59 -43.30
CA GLU A 542 -8.37 7.37 -44.72
C GLU A 542 -9.09 6.03 -44.93
N ILE A 543 -8.83 5.03 -44.07
CA ILE A 543 -9.50 3.72 -44.06
C ILE A 543 -10.84 3.82 -43.32
N PHE A 544 -10.82 4.40 -42.12
CA PHE A 544 -11.97 4.57 -41.25
C PHE A 544 -12.26 6.07 -41.11
N GLN A 545 -13.08 6.59 -42.03
CA GLN A 545 -13.39 8.03 -42.08
C GLN A 545 -13.87 8.55 -40.73
N ASP A 546 -13.35 9.72 -40.34
CA ASP A 546 -13.64 10.41 -39.08
C ASP A 546 -13.30 9.66 -37.78
N ARG A 547 -12.68 8.47 -37.84
CA ARG A 547 -12.30 7.68 -36.65
C ARG A 547 -11.13 8.26 -35.85
N LYS A 548 -11.27 9.49 -35.36
CA LYS A 548 -10.27 10.23 -34.57
C LYS A 548 -10.97 11.37 -33.81
N GLY A 549 -10.22 12.06 -32.97
CA GLY A 549 -10.67 13.31 -32.38
C GLY A 549 -11.45 13.11 -31.08
N LEU A 550 -12.50 13.92 -30.88
CA LEU A 550 -13.16 14.07 -29.58
C LEU A 550 -14.09 12.89 -29.25
N SER A 551 -14.07 12.44 -28.00
CA SER A 551 -15.12 11.59 -27.43
C SER A 551 -15.54 12.08 -26.04
N GLY A 552 -16.81 11.92 -25.71
CA GLY A 552 -17.33 12.13 -24.37
C GLY A 552 -17.32 10.83 -23.57
N LEU A 553 -17.03 10.88 -22.28
CA LEU A 553 -17.05 9.72 -21.38
C LEU A 553 -18.11 9.91 -20.30
N VAL A 554 -18.87 8.88 -20.00
CA VAL A 554 -19.67 8.79 -18.77
C VAL A 554 -19.44 7.43 -18.12
N GLY A 555 -19.23 7.40 -16.80
CA GLY A 555 -18.97 6.15 -16.11
C GLY A 555 -19.02 6.24 -14.59
N LEU A 556 -18.93 5.07 -13.97
CA LEU A 556 -18.83 4.91 -12.52
C LEU A 556 -17.40 4.49 -12.16
N LYS A 557 -16.83 5.19 -11.18
CA LYS A 557 -15.50 4.90 -10.64
C LYS A 557 -15.60 4.38 -9.22
N ILE A 558 -14.95 3.26 -8.93
CA ILE A 558 -14.88 2.64 -7.62
C ILE A 558 -13.42 2.64 -7.15
N MET A 559 -13.18 3.08 -5.91
CA MET A 559 -11.85 3.22 -5.31
C MET A 559 -11.66 2.18 -4.20
N PHE A 560 -10.51 1.51 -4.19
CA PHE A 560 -10.19 0.40 -3.27
C PHE A 560 -9.01 0.73 -2.36
#